data_AF-A0A0S8GCR7-F1
#
_entry.id   AF-A0A0S8GCR7-F1
#
_cell.length_a   1.000
_cell.length_b   1.000
_cell.length_c   1.000
_cell.angle_alpha   90.00
_cell.angle_beta   90.00
_cell.angle_gamma   90.00
#
_symmetry.space_group_name_H-M   'P 1'
#
loop_
_entity.id
_entity.type
_entity.pdbx_description
1 polymer ?
#
loop_
_entity_poly.entity_id
_entity_poly.type
_entity_poly.pdbx_seq_one_letter_code
_entity_poly.pdbx_strand_id
1 'polypeptide(L)'
;MDLRIALLLLGLGIIVLIGLTALDRARASRLFRLRSRASQPPGEKQEPAVPSPGPAFTLDIHPRPPTDENRKVLGTDAAVAPLPRREDAGRKNELQTLEEVATMPLNLDLGIEHAKRGRPAPRGPRQPDERIDFVVTLSGEQSVARDAALGIWKQNEYLLEKPHFLFGKRTSDGQWSELAHDSSRTIYSDLVLAIQMVDARGPLDVSELNTFAQIGLKLADALNRRTRFSAEFDDTVLRAKRLHAFCDAFDVIASVNVVAEAPATFPGRAIEQTARRLGLQFGAMSIFHMKNGLSPGCKHLFSM
;
A
#
# COMPACT_ATOMS: atom_id res chain seq x y z
N MET A 1 -19.68 44.55 1.37
CA MET A 1 -18.59 43.86 2.08
C MET A 1 -17.31 44.08 1.29
N ASP A 2 -16.33 44.75 1.88
CA ASP A 2 -15.13 45.22 1.17
C ASP A 2 -14.29 44.06 0.63
N LEU A 3 -13.82 44.19 -0.62
CA LEU A 3 -12.97 43.23 -1.33
C LEU A 3 -11.74 42.79 -0.52
N ARG A 4 -11.24 43.68 0.35
CA ARG A 4 -10.12 43.40 1.27
C ARG A 4 -10.48 42.37 2.33
N ILE A 5 -11.72 42.41 2.85
CA ILE A 5 -12.22 41.45 3.84
C ILE A 5 -12.43 40.08 3.18
N ALA A 6 -12.92 40.05 1.93
CA ALA A 6 -13.09 38.81 1.17
C ALA A 6 -11.74 38.09 0.89
N LEU A 7 -10.69 38.84 0.54
CA LEU A 7 -9.35 38.28 0.30
C LEU A 7 -8.70 37.76 1.59
N LEU A 8 -8.90 38.44 2.73
CA LEU A 8 -8.42 37.96 4.03
C LEU A 8 -9.10 36.66 4.46
N LEU A 9 -10.41 36.53 4.24
CA LEU A 9 -11.15 35.30 4.54
C LEU A 9 -10.71 34.12 3.67
N LEU A 10 -10.44 34.36 2.38
CA LEU A 10 -9.91 33.34 1.47
C LEU A 10 -8.52 32.87 1.90
N GLY A 11 -7.63 33.80 2.24
CA GLY A 11 -6.28 33.50 2.73
C GLY A 11 -6.28 32.71 4.04
N LEU A 12 -7.16 33.09 4.98
CA LEU A 12 -7.32 32.37 6.24
C LEU A 12 -7.87 30.96 6.03
N GLY A 13 -8.81 30.78 5.10
CA GLY A 13 -9.33 29.46 4.72
C GLY A 13 -8.25 28.52 4.19
N ILE A 14 -7.34 29.03 3.35
CA ILE A 14 -6.22 28.24 2.81
C ILE A 14 -5.22 27.87 3.92
N ILE A 15 -4.91 28.80 4.82
CA ILE A 15 -4.00 28.53 5.95
C ILE A 15 -4.61 27.49 6.90
N VAL A 16 -5.92 27.57 7.18
CA VAL A 16 -6.62 26.57 7.99
C VAL A 16 -6.64 25.21 7.31
N LEU A 17 -6.85 25.14 5.99
CA LEU A 17 -6.83 23.90 5.22
C LEU A 17 -5.44 23.23 5.20
N ILE A 18 -4.37 24.02 5.02
CA ILE A 18 -2.98 23.53 5.09
C ILE A 18 -2.64 23.10 6.51
N GLY A 19 -3.09 23.85 7.52
CA GLY A 19 -2.95 23.48 8.93
C GLY A 19 -3.65 22.16 9.26
N LEU A 20 -4.88 21.95 8.78
CA LEU A 20 -5.65 20.72 8.98
C LEU A 20 -5.02 19.52 8.29
N THR A 21 -4.59 19.67 7.04
CA THR A 21 -3.92 18.58 6.30
C THR A 21 -2.56 18.22 6.91
N ALA A 22 -1.81 19.20 7.43
CA ALA A 22 -0.58 18.94 8.18
C ALA A 22 -0.85 18.28 9.54
N LEU A 23 -1.93 18.68 10.23
CA LEU A 23 -2.33 18.11 11.51
C LEU A 23 -2.84 16.68 11.36
N ASP A 24 -3.58 16.37 10.29
CA ASP A 24 -4.02 15.00 9.96
C ASP A 24 -2.85 14.11 9.60
N ARG A 25 -1.90 14.62 8.81
CA ARG A 25 -0.66 13.88 8.50
C ARG A 25 0.17 13.63 9.77
N ALA A 26 0.20 14.59 10.70
CA ALA A 26 0.84 14.42 12.00
C ALA A 26 0.08 13.47 12.93
N ARG A 27 -1.26 13.47 12.93
CA ARG A 27 -2.10 12.54 13.70
C ARG A 27 -1.98 11.11 13.18
N ALA A 28 -1.97 10.90 11.88
CA ALA A 28 -1.69 9.62 11.25
C ALA A 28 -0.31 9.07 11.67
N SER A 29 0.71 9.94 11.74
CA SER A 29 2.05 9.55 12.22
C SER A 29 2.11 9.26 13.73
N ARG A 30 1.25 9.89 14.55
CA ARG A 30 1.19 9.66 16.01
C ARG A 30 0.39 8.41 16.39
N LEU A 31 -0.65 8.06 15.63
CA LEU A 31 -1.40 6.82 15.83
C LEU A 31 -0.55 5.57 15.57
N PHE A 32 0.37 5.64 14.59
CA PHE A 32 1.36 4.59 14.35
C PHE A 32 2.32 4.43 15.54
N ARG A 33 2.69 5.52 16.23
CA ARG A 33 3.54 5.50 17.45
C ARG A 33 2.80 5.11 18.74
N LEU A 34 1.48 5.27 18.80
CA LEU A 34 0.68 4.86 19.95
C LEU A 34 0.35 3.36 19.93
N ARG A 35 0.21 2.76 18.73
CA ARG A 35 0.03 1.30 18.59
C ARG A 35 1.27 0.49 18.97
N SER A 36 2.47 1.03 18.74
CA SER A 36 3.72 0.42 19.22
C SER A 36 3.93 0.55 20.74
N ARG A 37 3.12 1.37 21.43
CA ARG A 37 3.19 1.55 22.89
C ARG A 37 2.16 0.72 23.66
N ALA A 38 1.11 0.23 23.00
CA ALA A 38 0.03 -0.55 23.62
C ALA A 38 0.34 -2.06 23.73
N SER A 39 1.53 -2.50 23.34
CA SER A 39 2.02 -3.89 23.40
C SER A 39 3.17 -4.03 24.41
N GLN A 40 2.99 -3.51 25.63
CA GLN A 40 3.83 -3.85 26.79
C GLN A 40 3.04 -4.71 27.79
N PRO A 41 3.57 -5.87 28.23
CA PRO A 41 3.00 -6.64 29.34
C PRO A 41 3.32 -5.97 30.70
N PRO A 42 2.54 -6.27 31.77
CA PRO A 42 2.65 -5.56 33.05
C PRO A 42 3.74 -6.13 33.97
N GLY A 43 4.53 -5.24 34.57
CA GLY A 43 5.59 -5.48 35.58
C GLY A 43 6.81 -4.64 35.20
N GLU A 44 7.34 -3.71 35.99
CA GLU A 44 7.66 -3.76 37.41
C GLU A 44 7.75 -2.31 37.98
N LYS A 45 7.41 -2.14 39.26
CA LYS A 45 7.31 -0.85 39.95
C LYS A 45 8.68 -0.21 40.19
N GLN A 46 8.81 1.09 39.95
CA GLN A 46 9.62 1.97 40.81
C GLN A 46 9.13 3.42 40.77
N GLU A 47 8.98 3.99 41.96
CA GLU A 47 8.36 5.27 42.33
C GLU A 47 9.43 6.41 42.43
N PRO A 48 9.11 7.67 42.77
CA PRO A 48 9.37 8.83 41.91
C PRO A 48 10.38 9.85 42.48
N ALA A 49 10.89 10.77 41.65
CA ALA A 49 11.55 11.99 42.11
C ALA A 49 11.27 13.23 41.23
N VAL A 50 10.55 14.15 41.87
CA VAL A 50 10.21 15.59 41.71
C VAL A 50 10.90 16.48 40.63
N PRO A 51 10.20 17.51 40.08
CA PRO A 51 10.60 18.28 38.88
C PRO A 51 11.10 19.72 39.14
N SER A 52 11.77 20.34 38.14
CA SER A 52 11.69 21.76 37.69
C SER A 52 12.93 22.17 36.85
N PRO A 53 12.97 23.35 36.18
CA PRO A 53 12.22 23.80 35.01
C PRO A 53 13.17 24.18 33.83
N GLY A 54 12.63 24.40 32.61
CA GLY A 54 13.40 24.86 31.42
C GLY A 54 13.90 26.32 31.53
N PRO A 55 14.34 27.01 30.44
CA PRO A 55 14.18 26.71 29.00
C PRO A 55 15.42 26.99 28.09
N ALA A 56 15.40 26.51 26.84
CA ALA A 56 15.78 27.23 25.60
C ALA A 56 15.89 26.25 24.42
N PHE A 57 15.05 26.44 23.40
CA PHE A 57 15.08 25.70 22.15
C PHE A 57 16.20 26.21 21.25
N THR A 58 17.20 25.37 20.97
CA THR A 58 18.10 25.52 19.82
C THR A 58 17.70 24.52 18.75
N LEU A 59 17.44 25.01 17.54
CA LEU A 59 17.17 24.19 16.35
C LEU A 59 18.45 23.43 15.97
N ASP A 60 18.45 22.11 16.13
CA ASP A 60 19.56 21.26 15.74
C ASP A 60 19.48 20.96 14.22
N ILE A 61 20.49 21.39 13.47
CA ILE A 61 20.56 21.32 12.00
C ILE A 61 21.11 19.96 11.51
N HIS A 62 21.46 19.04 12.42
CA HIS A 62 21.81 17.66 12.09
C HIS A 62 20.99 16.67 12.92
N PRO A 63 19.81 16.23 12.44
CA PRO A 63 19.08 15.19 13.14
C PRO A 63 19.91 13.91 13.08
N ARG A 64 20.35 13.43 14.25
CA ARG A 64 20.90 12.08 14.39
C ARG A 64 19.83 11.08 13.91
N PRO A 65 20.21 10.02 13.18
CA PRO A 65 19.25 9.02 12.73
C PRO A 65 18.54 8.43 13.95
N PRO A 66 17.20 8.29 13.91
CA PRO A 66 16.47 7.69 15.02
C PRO A 66 16.90 6.23 15.14
N THR A 67 17.55 5.89 16.25
CA THR A 67 17.73 4.51 16.71
C THR A 67 16.37 4.00 17.16
N ASP A 68 15.50 3.70 16.21
CA ASP A 68 14.22 3.03 16.46
C ASP A 68 14.50 1.52 16.43
N GLU A 69 14.78 0.95 17.60
CA GLU A 69 15.10 -0.48 17.79
C GLU A 69 13.93 -1.43 17.47
N ASN A 70 12.84 -0.93 16.89
CA ASN A 70 11.63 -1.72 16.66
C ASN A 70 11.12 -1.70 15.21
N ARG A 71 12.02 -1.55 14.23
CA ARG A 71 11.79 -2.16 12.92
C ARG A 71 12.02 -3.66 13.08
N LYS A 72 11.08 -4.50 12.62
CA LYS A 72 11.31 -5.95 12.41
C LYS A 72 12.35 -6.13 11.30
N VAL A 73 13.60 -5.84 11.62
CA VAL A 73 14.77 -6.27 10.88
C VAL A 73 15.12 -7.63 11.46
N LEU A 74 15.34 -8.62 10.59
CA LEU A 74 15.90 -9.89 11.04
C LEU A 74 17.33 -9.63 11.53
N GLY A 75 17.50 -9.50 12.85
CA GLY A 75 18.80 -9.35 13.49
C GLY A 75 19.52 -10.71 13.59
N THR A 76 20.82 -10.72 13.30
CA THR A 76 21.66 -11.94 13.32
C THR A 76 22.22 -12.31 14.69
N ASP A 77 22.05 -11.48 15.72
CA ASP A 77 22.66 -11.68 17.03
C ASP A 77 21.61 -11.95 18.13
N ALA A 78 21.10 -13.17 18.19
CA ALA A 78 20.35 -13.66 19.35
C ALA A 78 21.29 -14.46 20.27
N ALA A 79 21.63 -13.91 21.43
CA ALA A 79 22.36 -14.63 22.47
C ALA A 79 21.47 -15.74 23.04
N VAL A 80 21.82 -17.00 22.74
CA VAL A 80 21.10 -18.18 23.23
C VAL A 80 21.47 -18.44 24.70
N ALA A 81 20.58 -18.04 25.61
CA ALA A 81 20.68 -18.47 27.00
C ALA A 81 20.36 -19.97 27.11
N PRO A 82 21.14 -20.79 27.83
CA PRO A 82 20.87 -22.22 27.95
C PRO A 82 19.61 -22.43 28.80
N LEU A 83 18.53 -22.92 28.18
CA LEU A 83 17.36 -23.41 28.90
C LEU A 83 17.68 -24.76 29.58
N PRO A 84 17.13 -25.04 30.78
CA PRO A 84 17.30 -26.33 31.43
C PRO A 84 16.73 -27.45 30.56
N ARG A 85 17.56 -28.46 30.28
CA ARG A 85 17.18 -29.68 29.54
C ARG A 85 16.11 -30.44 30.31
N ARG A 86 14.86 -30.34 29.86
CA ARG A 86 13.85 -31.39 30.03
C ARG A 86 13.84 -32.22 28.75
N GLU A 87 14.15 -33.51 28.88
CA GLU A 87 14.11 -34.46 27.77
C GLU A 87 12.65 -34.87 27.52
N ASP A 88 11.94 -34.06 26.73
CA ASP A 88 10.59 -34.40 26.26
C ASP A 88 10.69 -34.94 24.83
N ALA A 89 10.39 -36.23 24.65
CA ALA A 89 10.44 -36.91 23.35
C ALA A 89 9.59 -36.22 22.26
N GLY A 90 8.55 -35.47 22.64
CA GLY A 90 7.75 -34.65 21.70
C GLY A 90 8.51 -33.49 21.07
N ARG A 91 9.48 -32.90 21.79
CA ARG A 91 10.28 -31.77 21.29
C ARG A 91 11.32 -32.21 20.26
N LYS A 92 11.81 -33.45 20.39
CA LYS A 92 12.70 -34.05 19.38
C LYS A 92 11.96 -34.20 18.05
N ASN A 93 10.70 -34.63 18.06
CA ASN A 93 9.89 -34.71 16.84
C ASN A 93 9.65 -33.34 16.23
N GLU A 94 9.27 -32.31 17.00
CA GLU A 94 9.10 -30.93 16.48
C GLU A 94 10.41 -30.37 15.91
N LEU A 95 11.54 -30.59 16.59
CA LEU A 95 12.85 -30.18 16.09
C LEU A 95 13.24 -30.93 14.82
N GLN A 96 12.90 -32.23 14.73
CA GLN A 96 13.11 -33.02 13.51
C GLN A 96 12.24 -32.52 12.37
N THR A 97 10.99 -32.10 12.64
CA THR A 97 10.11 -31.51 11.61
C THR A 97 10.62 -30.14 11.17
N LEU A 98 11.10 -29.31 12.09
CA LEU A 98 11.66 -27.99 11.77
C LEU A 98 13.00 -28.10 11.03
N GLU A 99 13.84 -29.07 11.40
CA GLU A 99 15.10 -29.37 10.72
C GLU A 99 14.84 -29.95 9.33
N GLU A 100 13.83 -30.81 9.17
CA GLU A 100 13.38 -31.33 7.87
C GLU A 100 12.81 -30.22 6.99
N VAL A 101 12.06 -29.25 7.54
CA VAL A 101 11.59 -28.06 6.81
C VAL A 101 12.72 -27.09 6.46
N ALA A 102 13.72 -26.94 7.33
CA ALA A 102 14.88 -26.07 7.09
C ALA A 102 15.90 -26.67 6.10
N THR A 103 16.02 -28.00 6.06
CA THR A 103 16.85 -28.73 5.10
C THR A 103 16.11 -29.13 3.84
N MET A 104 14.78 -28.93 3.80
CA MET A 104 13.99 -29.06 2.60
C MET A 104 14.61 -28.12 1.55
N PRO A 105 15.09 -28.65 0.41
CA PRO A 105 15.67 -27.81 -0.61
C PRO A 105 14.58 -26.83 -1.05
N LEU A 106 14.79 -25.54 -0.76
CA LEU A 106 14.01 -24.48 -1.36
C LEU A 106 14.09 -24.72 -2.85
N ASN A 107 12.96 -25.12 -3.44
CA ASN A 107 12.85 -25.29 -4.86
C ASN A 107 12.86 -23.88 -5.49
N LEU A 108 14.07 -23.33 -5.55
CA LEU A 108 14.43 -22.07 -6.22
C LEU A 108 14.36 -22.22 -7.73
N ASP A 109 13.94 -23.39 -8.22
CA ASP A 109 13.41 -23.58 -9.55
C ASP A 109 12.03 -22.88 -9.63
N LEU A 110 12.10 -21.55 -9.56
CA LEU A 110 11.09 -20.59 -9.97
C LEU A 110 10.85 -20.73 -11.48
N GLY A 111 10.49 -21.93 -11.97
CA GLY A 111 10.23 -22.20 -13.38
C GLY A 111 11.26 -21.61 -14.33
N ILE A 112 12.56 -21.70 -13.98
CA ILE A 112 13.66 -21.37 -14.90
C ILE A 112 14.04 -22.60 -15.73
N GLU A 113 13.18 -23.62 -15.76
CA GLU A 113 13.03 -24.41 -16.98
C GLU A 113 12.78 -23.43 -18.12
N HIS A 114 13.65 -23.46 -19.13
CA HIS A 114 13.49 -22.76 -20.42
C HIS A 114 12.26 -23.32 -21.15
N ALA A 115 11.10 -23.11 -20.54
CA ALA A 115 9.83 -23.48 -21.06
C ALA A 115 9.65 -22.60 -22.30
N LYS A 116 9.81 -23.24 -23.45
CA LYS A 116 9.04 -22.95 -24.67
C LYS A 116 7.51 -23.09 -24.41
N ARG A 117 7.03 -22.65 -23.25
CA ARG A 117 5.63 -22.38 -22.96
C ARG A 117 5.48 -20.89 -23.15
N GLY A 118 4.56 -20.52 -24.02
CA GLY A 118 4.41 -19.17 -24.55
C GLY A 118 4.57 -18.11 -23.47
N ARG A 119 5.33 -17.07 -23.82
CA ARG A 119 5.41 -15.78 -23.13
C ARG A 119 4.12 -15.56 -22.32
N PRO A 120 4.16 -15.48 -20.97
CA PRO A 120 2.99 -15.03 -20.24
C PRO A 120 2.61 -13.71 -20.87
N ALA A 121 1.40 -13.66 -21.43
CA ALA A 121 0.91 -12.45 -22.08
C ALA A 121 1.14 -11.30 -21.11
N PRO A 122 1.62 -10.13 -21.57
CA PRO A 122 1.70 -8.98 -20.68
C PRO A 122 0.36 -8.87 -19.96
N ARG A 123 0.35 -8.96 -18.62
CA ARG A 123 -0.87 -8.74 -17.84
C ARG A 123 -1.51 -7.47 -18.42
N GLY A 124 -2.72 -7.65 -18.92
CA GLY A 124 -3.47 -6.59 -19.58
C GLY A 124 -3.69 -5.42 -18.62
N PRO A 125 -4.42 -4.38 -19.06
CA PRO A 125 -4.88 -3.32 -18.16
C PRO A 125 -5.41 -3.92 -16.85
N ARG A 126 -5.17 -3.24 -15.71
CA ARG A 126 -5.64 -3.67 -14.38
C ARG A 126 -7.11 -4.07 -14.52
N GLN A 127 -7.44 -5.29 -14.10
CA GLN A 127 -8.83 -5.74 -14.06
C GLN A 127 -9.32 -5.67 -12.62
N PRO A 128 -10.63 -5.49 -12.39
CA PRO A 128 -11.22 -5.66 -11.08
C PRO A 128 -10.87 -7.04 -10.53
N ASP A 129 -10.30 -7.10 -9.32
CA ASP A 129 -10.05 -8.36 -8.63
C ASP A 129 -10.86 -8.37 -7.33
N GLU A 130 -11.95 -9.14 -7.32
CA GLU A 130 -12.85 -9.28 -6.16
C GLU A 130 -12.14 -9.80 -4.90
N ARG A 131 -10.88 -10.26 -4.99
CA ARG A 131 -10.08 -10.66 -3.82
C ARG A 131 -9.53 -9.49 -3.03
N ILE A 132 -9.28 -8.37 -3.70
CA ILE A 132 -8.64 -7.18 -3.13
C ILE A 132 -9.49 -5.92 -3.30
N ASP A 133 -10.44 -5.94 -4.22
CA ASP A 133 -11.35 -4.84 -4.53
C ASP A 133 -12.80 -5.22 -4.19
N PHE A 134 -13.56 -4.26 -3.70
CA PHE A 134 -15.02 -4.35 -3.66
C PHE A 134 -15.58 -3.84 -4.98
N VAL A 135 -16.37 -4.68 -5.65
CA VAL A 135 -16.80 -4.47 -7.03
C VAL A 135 -18.31 -4.21 -7.10
N VAL A 136 -18.70 -3.20 -7.88
CA VAL A 136 -20.10 -2.89 -8.23
C VAL A 136 -20.25 -2.98 -9.74
N THR A 137 -21.08 -3.91 -10.20
CA THR A 137 -21.37 -4.11 -11.62
C THR A 137 -22.63 -3.35 -12.02
N LEU A 138 -22.55 -2.60 -13.11
CA LEU A 138 -23.65 -1.84 -13.71
C LEU A 138 -24.00 -2.44 -15.07
N SER A 139 -24.95 -3.37 -15.07
CA SER A 139 -25.41 -4.03 -16.29
C SER A 139 -26.56 -3.26 -16.95
N GLY A 140 -26.52 -3.15 -18.27
CA GLY A 140 -27.53 -2.44 -19.05
C GLY A 140 -27.63 -2.95 -20.48
N GLU A 141 -28.81 -2.76 -21.09
CA GLU A 141 -29.05 -3.15 -22.50
C GLU A 141 -28.51 -2.09 -23.47
N GLN A 142 -28.49 -0.83 -23.05
CA GLN A 142 -28.04 0.28 -23.87
C GLN A 142 -26.55 0.52 -23.71
N SER A 143 -25.88 0.73 -24.83
CA SER A 143 -24.46 1.09 -24.87
C SER A 143 -24.24 2.52 -24.35
N VAL A 144 -23.22 2.73 -23.52
CA VAL A 144 -22.93 4.01 -22.86
C VAL A 144 -21.66 4.64 -23.42
N ALA A 145 -21.73 5.91 -23.80
CA ALA A 145 -20.57 6.68 -24.22
C ALA A 145 -19.63 6.93 -23.03
N ARG A 146 -18.31 6.82 -23.28
CA ARG A 146 -17.27 7.05 -22.25
C ARG A 146 -17.48 8.33 -21.47
N ASP A 147 -17.63 9.45 -22.16
CA ASP A 147 -17.61 10.78 -21.52
C ASP A 147 -18.85 11.01 -20.65
N ALA A 148 -19.98 10.37 -20.96
CA ALA A 148 -21.18 10.41 -20.12
C ALA A 148 -20.93 9.70 -18.77
N ALA A 149 -20.44 8.46 -18.81
CA ALA A 149 -20.14 7.71 -17.59
C ALA A 149 -18.99 8.34 -16.78
N LEU A 150 -17.92 8.73 -17.46
CA LEU A 150 -16.74 9.32 -16.84
C LEU A 150 -17.03 10.70 -16.23
N GLY A 151 -17.90 11.50 -16.87
CA GLY A 151 -18.31 12.81 -16.36
C GLY A 151 -19.03 12.71 -15.02
N ILE A 152 -20.02 11.81 -14.91
CA ILE A 152 -20.76 11.58 -13.65
C ILE A 152 -19.84 11.02 -12.57
N TRP A 153 -18.96 10.09 -12.94
CA TRP A 153 -17.98 9.51 -12.03
C TRP A 153 -17.03 10.57 -11.45
N LYS A 154 -16.39 11.38 -12.32
CA LYS A 154 -15.43 12.42 -11.91
C LYS A 154 -16.04 13.50 -11.01
N GLN A 155 -17.36 13.73 -11.11
CA GLN A 155 -18.08 14.64 -10.22
C GLN A 155 -18.23 14.12 -8.80
N ASN A 156 -18.08 12.82 -8.54
CA ASN A 156 -18.28 12.23 -7.22
C ASN A 156 -17.01 11.54 -6.68
N GLU A 157 -16.03 11.27 -7.54
CA GLU A 157 -14.77 10.58 -7.24
C GLU A 157 -13.99 11.22 -6.07
N TYR A 158 -14.05 12.54 -5.93
CA TYR A 158 -13.33 13.28 -4.88
C TYR A 158 -13.78 12.94 -3.44
N LEU A 159 -14.94 12.30 -3.28
CA LEU A 159 -15.47 11.87 -1.99
C LEU A 159 -14.81 10.58 -1.46
N LEU A 160 -14.03 9.90 -2.30
CA LEU A 160 -13.38 8.64 -1.97
C LEU A 160 -11.90 8.87 -1.68
N GLU A 161 -11.39 8.29 -0.61
CA GLU A 161 -9.97 8.38 -0.24
C GLU A 161 -9.17 7.20 -0.78
N LYS A 162 -9.76 6.00 -0.78
CA LYS A 162 -9.13 4.77 -1.25
C LYS A 162 -8.98 4.77 -2.75
N PRO A 163 -7.95 4.07 -3.29
CA PRO A 163 -7.83 3.85 -4.72
C PRO A 163 -9.10 3.22 -5.31
N HIS A 164 -9.63 3.85 -6.33
CA HIS A 164 -10.87 3.44 -7.00
C HIS A 164 -10.74 3.59 -8.51
N PHE A 165 -11.51 2.79 -9.24
CA PHE A 165 -11.41 2.65 -10.67
C PHE A 165 -12.79 2.46 -11.29
N LEU A 166 -12.96 3.01 -12.49
CA LEU A 166 -14.13 2.80 -13.32
C LEU A 166 -13.72 2.08 -14.61
N PHE A 167 -14.21 0.86 -14.74
CA PHE A 167 -13.99 0.00 -15.88
C PHE A 167 -15.23 -0.12 -16.74
N GLY A 168 -15.00 -0.38 -18.02
CA GLY A 168 -16.07 -0.59 -18.99
C GLY A 168 -15.70 -1.69 -19.97
N LYS A 169 -16.70 -2.47 -20.36
CA LYS A 169 -16.57 -3.49 -21.40
C LYS A 169 -16.81 -2.86 -22.76
N ARG A 170 -15.76 -2.67 -23.53
CA ARG A 170 -15.84 -2.03 -24.86
C ARG A 170 -16.73 -2.85 -25.79
N THR A 171 -17.58 -2.15 -26.52
CA THR A 171 -18.51 -2.79 -27.48
C THR A 171 -17.79 -3.31 -28.73
N SER A 172 -16.63 -2.73 -29.08
CA SER A 172 -15.86 -3.09 -30.28
C SER A 172 -15.18 -4.45 -30.21
N ASP A 173 -14.56 -4.77 -29.08
CA ASP A 173 -13.70 -5.95 -28.89
C ASP A 173 -14.10 -6.78 -27.66
N GLY A 174 -15.11 -6.34 -26.91
CA GLY A 174 -15.60 -7.05 -25.72
C GLY A 174 -14.64 -7.05 -24.53
N GLN A 175 -13.54 -6.29 -24.61
CA GLN A 175 -12.49 -6.24 -23.60
C GLN A 175 -12.82 -5.23 -22.50
N TRP A 176 -12.37 -5.54 -21.29
CA TRP A 176 -12.45 -4.61 -20.15
C TRP A 176 -11.27 -3.66 -20.15
N SER A 177 -11.55 -2.39 -19.92
CA SER A 177 -10.55 -1.33 -19.79
C SER A 177 -11.02 -0.24 -18.86
N GLU A 178 -10.05 0.49 -18.32
CA GLU A 178 -10.33 1.66 -17.50
C GLU A 178 -10.77 2.83 -18.38
N LEU A 179 -11.92 3.42 -18.06
CA LEU A 179 -12.51 4.49 -18.85
C LEU A 179 -11.56 5.68 -19.00
N ALA A 180 -10.75 5.97 -17.99
CA ALA A 180 -9.80 7.07 -18.02
C ALA A 180 -8.76 6.94 -19.14
N HIS A 181 -8.36 5.71 -19.51
CA HIS A 181 -7.30 5.45 -20.47
C HIS A 181 -7.77 5.27 -21.92
N ASP A 182 -9.06 5.02 -22.13
CA ASP A 182 -9.64 4.83 -23.46
C ASP A 182 -9.96 6.15 -24.18
N SER A 183 -10.10 6.07 -25.51
CA SER A 183 -10.45 7.23 -26.35
C SER A 183 -11.86 7.74 -26.07
N SER A 184 -12.12 9.04 -26.29
CA SER A 184 -13.45 9.66 -26.07
C SER A 184 -14.59 9.04 -26.89
N ARG A 185 -14.26 8.44 -28.04
CA ARG A 185 -15.24 7.79 -28.94
C ARG A 185 -15.61 6.37 -28.51
N THR A 186 -15.00 5.86 -27.44
CA THR A 186 -15.22 4.48 -26.98
C THR A 186 -16.60 4.37 -26.32
N ILE A 187 -17.29 3.27 -26.63
CA ILE A 187 -18.64 2.97 -26.14
C ILE A 187 -18.61 1.64 -25.40
N TYR A 188 -19.27 1.59 -24.24
CA TYR A 188 -19.26 0.44 -23.33
C TYR A 188 -20.63 -0.23 -23.22
N SER A 189 -20.63 -1.56 -23.19
CA SER A 189 -21.80 -2.40 -22.98
C SER A 189 -22.12 -2.54 -21.49
N ASP A 190 -21.11 -2.87 -20.68
CA ASP A 190 -21.19 -2.99 -19.22
C ASP A 190 -20.20 -2.05 -18.55
N LEU A 191 -20.51 -1.61 -17.33
CA LEU A 191 -19.61 -0.82 -16.50
C LEU A 191 -19.38 -1.51 -15.16
N VAL A 192 -18.19 -1.36 -14.61
CA VAL A 192 -17.80 -1.91 -13.31
C VAL A 192 -17.03 -0.85 -12.53
N LEU A 193 -17.45 -0.61 -11.30
CA LEU A 193 -16.72 0.21 -10.35
C LEU A 193 -15.97 -0.72 -9.41
N ALA A 194 -14.74 -0.36 -9.06
CA ALA A 194 -13.94 -1.09 -8.10
C ALA A 194 -13.31 -0.11 -7.09
N ILE A 195 -13.36 -0.44 -5.80
CA ILE A 195 -12.64 0.26 -4.74
C ILE A 195 -11.75 -0.72 -3.98
N GLN A 196 -10.51 -0.34 -3.72
CA GLN A 196 -9.55 -1.22 -3.06
C GLN A 196 -9.90 -1.40 -1.58
N MET A 197 -10.01 -2.64 -1.12
CA MET A 197 -10.40 -2.96 0.26
C MET A 197 -9.32 -2.62 1.30
N VAL A 198 -8.05 -2.57 0.90
CA VAL A 198 -6.92 -2.29 1.80
C VAL A 198 -5.86 -1.48 1.07
N ASP A 199 -5.39 -0.42 1.71
CA ASP A 199 -4.23 0.36 1.28
C ASP A 199 -3.26 0.58 2.45
N ALA A 200 -2.21 1.38 2.23
CA ALA A 200 -1.23 1.73 3.26
C ALA A 200 -1.82 2.53 4.44
N ARG A 201 -3.02 3.11 4.30
CA ARG A 201 -3.71 3.89 5.35
C ARG A 201 -4.61 3.00 6.22
N GLY A 202 -4.94 1.80 5.75
CA GLY A 202 -5.67 0.80 6.53
C GLY A 202 -6.73 0.04 5.72
N PRO A 203 -7.62 -0.70 6.40
CA PRO A 203 -8.77 -1.34 5.76
C PRO A 203 -9.81 -0.30 5.31
N LEU A 204 -10.63 -0.68 4.35
CA LEU A 204 -11.83 0.06 3.93
C LEU A 204 -12.82 0.12 5.09
N ASP A 205 -13.36 1.31 5.35
CA ASP A 205 -14.34 1.55 6.41
C ASP A 205 -15.78 1.52 5.89
N VAL A 206 -16.74 1.51 6.82
CA VAL A 206 -18.18 1.45 6.51
C VAL A 206 -18.66 2.74 5.82
N SER A 207 -18.12 3.90 6.25
CA SER A 207 -18.55 5.22 5.77
C SER A 207 -18.18 5.42 4.30
N GLU A 208 -16.95 5.06 3.96
CA GLU A 208 -16.40 5.11 2.62
C GLU A 208 -17.03 4.05 1.71
N LEU A 209 -17.26 2.83 2.21
CA LEU A 209 -17.99 1.80 1.47
C LEU A 209 -19.42 2.26 1.13
N ASN A 210 -20.12 2.88 2.08
CA ASN A 210 -21.44 3.47 1.83
C ASN A 210 -21.39 4.61 0.82
N THR A 211 -20.39 5.49 0.93
CA THR A 211 -20.16 6.57 -0.05
C THR A 211 -19.95 6.00 -1.44
N PHE A 212 -19.10 4.98 -1.58
CA PHE A 212 -18.83 4.30 -2.85
C PHE A 212 -20.09 3.65 -3.42
N ALA A 213 -20.88 2.96 -2.59
CA ALA A 213 -22.14 2.36 -3.02
C ALA A 213 -23.17 3.40 -3.48
N GLN A 214 -23.29 4.52 -2.77
CA GLN A 214 -24.14 5.66 -3.16
C GLN A 214 -23.73 6.24 -4.52
N ILE A 215 -22.42 6.37 -4.77
CA ILE A 215 -21.91 6.83 -6.07
C ILE A 215 -22.26 5.82 -7.17
N GLY A 216 -22.09 4.52 -6.90
CA GLY A 216 -22.47 3.45 -7.84
C GLY A 216 -23.96 3.47 -8.17
N LEU A 217 -24.82 3.66 -7.18
CA LEU A 217 -26.28 3.79 -7.37
C LEU A 217 -26.62 5.04 -8.18
N LYS A 218 -26.07 6.21 -7.85
CA LYS A 218 -26.27 7.45 -8.62
C LYS A 218 -25.85 7.29 -10.08
N LEU A 219 -24.71 6.63 -10.33
CA LEU A 219 -24.24 6.36 -11.68
C LEU A 219 -25.17 5.41 -12.42
N ALA A 220 -25.71 4.40 -11.72
CA ALA A 220 -26.68 3.48 -12.28
C ALA A 220 -27.99 4.18 -12.65
N ASP A 221 -28.53 5.02 -11.76
CA ASP A 221 -29.75 5.78 -11.98
C ASP A 221 -29.60 6.75 -13.17
N ALA A 222 -28.49 7.49 -13.22
CA ALA A 222 -28.21 8.44 -14.29
C ALA A 222 -28.03 7.77 -15.66
N LEU A 223 -27.59 6.51 -15.68
CA LEU A 223 -27.41 5.71 -16.90
C LEU A 223 -28.54 4.70 -17.15
N ASN A 224 -29.58 4.70 -16.30
CA ASN A 224 -30.70 3.75 -16.31
C ASN A 224 -30.25 2.27 -16.33
N ARG A 225 -29.36 1.89 -15.41
CA ARG A 225 -28.73 0.57 -15.31
C ARG A 225 -29.07 -0.14 -13.99
N ARG A 226 -28.96 -1.46 -13.99
CA ARG A 226 -29.12 -2.28 -12.78
C ARG A 226 -27.79 -2.42 -12.06
N THR A 227 -27.80 -2.26 -10.73
CA THR A 227 -26.65 -2.48 -9.87
C THR A 227 -26.59 -3.90 -9.35
N ARG A 228 -25.37 -4.44 -9.26
CA ARG A 228 -25.06 -5.67 -8.55
C ARG A 228 -23.80 -5.46 -7.71
N PHE A 229 -23.92 -5.70 -6.41
CA PHE A 229 -22.79 -5.68 -5.48
C PHE A 229 -22.13 -7.06 -5.45
N SER A 230 -20.80 -7.09 -5.35
CA SER A 230 -20.01 -8.33 -5.28
C SER A 230 -20.18 -9.09 -3.96
N ALA A 231 -20.45 -8.39 -2.86
CA ALA A 231 -20.63 -8.97 -1.54
C ALA A 231 -21.53 -8.06 -0.67
N GLU A 232 -21.96 -8.57 0.48
CA GLU A 232 -22.61 -7.76 1.51
C GLU A 232 -21.62 -6.80 2.19
N PHE A 233 -22.14 -5.73 2.77
CA PHE A 233 -21.33 -4.64 3.30
C PHE A 233 -20.55 -5.07 4.54
N ASP A 234 -21.21 -5.78 5.46
CA ASP A 234 -20.58 -6.27 6.68
C ASP A 234 -19.48 -7.29 6.39
N ASP A 235 -19.72 -8.20 5.44
CA ASP A 235 -18.74 -9.17 4.96
C ASP A 235 -17.53 -8.49 4.30
N THR A 236 -17.78 -7.44 3.51
CA THR A 236 -16.73 -6.66 2.85
C THR A 236 -15.83 -5.98 3.88
N VAL A 237 -16.40 -5.36 4.91
CA VAL A 237 -15.63 -4.69 5.98
C VAL A 237 -14.85 -5.71 6.81
N LEU A 238 -15.43 -6.87 7.11
CA LEU A 238 -14.71 -7.95 7.79
C LEU A 238 -13.55 -8.48 6.94
N ARG A 239 -13.77 -8.65 5.64
CA ARG A 239 -12.75 -9.08 4.69
C ARG A 239 -11.62 -8.04 4.56
N ALA A 240 -11.95 -6.76 4.48
CA ALA A 240 -10.97 -5.67 4.47
C ALA A 240 -10.09 -5.71 5.72
N LYS A 241 -10.67 -5.91 6.90
CA LYS A 241 -9.92 -6.06 8.16
C LYS A 241 -8.99 -7.28 8.15
N ARG A 242 -9.47 -8.43 7.67
CA ARG A 242 -8.67 -9.67 7.54
C ARG A 242 -7.52 -9.48 6.56
N LEU A 243 -7.78 -8.86 5.41
CA LEU A 243 -6.77 -8.58 4.40
C LEU A 243 -5.73 -7.59 4.93
N HIS A 244 -6.15 -6.58 5.69
CA HIS A 244 -5.22 -5.64 6.31
C HIS A 244 -4.34 -6.33 7.36
N ALA A 245 -4.90 -7.20 8.21
CA ALA A 245 -4.11 -7.98 9.17
C ALA A 245 -3.13 -8.93 8.48
N PHE A 246 -3.53 -9.51 7.33
CA PHE A 246 -2.64 -10.31 6.50
C PHE A 246 -1.48 -9.46 5.94
N CYS A 247 -1.77 -8.30 5.36
CA CYS A 247 -0.72 -7.40 4.90
C CYS A 247 0.18 -6.97 6.07
N ASP A 248 -0.37 -6.59 7.22
CA ASP A 248 0.43 -6.19 8.38
C ASP A 248 1.34 -7.31 8.91
N ALA A 249 0.89 -8.57 8.83
CA ALA A 249 1.67 -9.73 9.26
C ALA A 249 2.78 -10.14 8.27
N PHE A 250 2.54 -9.99 6.97
CA PHE A 250 3.37 -10.58 5.91
C PHE A 250 4.00 -9.57 4.94
N ASP A 251 3.65 -8.29 4.99
CA ASP A 251 4.25 -7.24 4.16
C ASP A 251 5.61 -6.82 4.74
N VAL A 252 6.63 -7.62 4.42
CA VAL A 252 8.01 -7.42 4.89
C VAL A 252 8.83 -6.74 3.81
N ILE A 253 9.43 -5.61 4.15
CA ILE A 253 10.44 -4.96 3.31
C ILE A 253 11.82 -5.51 3.70
N ALA A 254 12.47 -6.20 2.77
CA ALA A 254 13.88 -6.57 2.92
C ALA A 254 14.76 -5.35 2.60
N SER A 255 15.52 -4.86 3.59
CA SER A 255 16.53 -3.82 3.40
C SER A 255 17.92 -4.38 3.69
N VAL A 256 18.82 -4.30 2.71
CA VAL A 256 20.23 -4.64 2.86
C VAL A 256 21.04 -3.36 2.73
N ASN A 257 21.90 -3.09 3.71
CA ASN A 257 22.79 -1.93 3.68
C ASN A 257 24.21 -2.40 3.39
N VAL A 258 24.84 -1.81 2.36
CA VAL A 258 26.26 -2.04 2.06
C VAL A 258 27.05 -0.88 2.66
N VAL A 259 27.88 -1.18 3.66
CA VAL A 259 28.68 -0.20 4.41
C VAL A 259 30.17 -0.51 4.20
N ALA A 260 31.00 0.51 4.05
CA ALA A 260 32.44 0.34 3.94
C ALA A 260 33.06 0.11 5.33
N GLU A 261 34.05 -0.78 5.41
CA GLU A 261 34.84 -0.94 6.64
C GLU A 261 35.66 0.34 6.89
N ALA A 262 35.52 0.93 8.07
CA ALA A 262 36.25 2.14 8.41
C ALA A 262 37.77 1.88 8.39
N PRO A 263 38.60 2.81 7.86
CA PRO A 263 38.30 4.18 7.43
C PRO A 263 37.97 4.34 5.93
N ALA A 264 37.73 3.24 5.20
CA ALA A 264 37.47 3.30 3.77
C ALA A 264 36.08 3.90 3.47
N THR A 265 35.97 4.56 2.31
CA THR A 265 34.70 5.10 1.78
C THR A 265 34.48 4.60 0.36
N PHE A 266 33.22 4.39 -0.02
CA PHE A 266 32.89 4.03 -1.40
C PHE A 266 32.93 5.27 -2.30
N PRO A 267 33.77 5.29 -3.35
CA PRO A 267 33.74 6.39 -4.31
C PRO A 267 32.43 6.36 -5.10
N GLY A 268 31.69 7.47 -5.12
CA GLY A 268 30.35 7.55 -5.72
C GLY A 268 30.29 7.12 -7.20
N ARG A 269 31.34 7.41 -7.98
CA ARG A 269 31.45 6.94 -9.38
C ARG A 269 31.51 5.41 -9.49
N ALA A 270 32.16 4.74 -8.54
CA ALA A 270 32.22 3.28 -8.55
C ALA A 270 30.87 2.66 -8.19
N ILE A 271 30.11 3.30 -7.28
CA ILE A 271 28.73 2.89 -6.97
C ILE A 271 27.85 3.00 -8.22
N GLU A 272 27.89 4.13 -8.92
CA GLU A 272 27.11 4.32 -10.15
C GLU A 272 27.49 3.31 -11.25
N GLN A 273 28.79 3.13 -11.49
CA GLN A 273 29.27 2.17 -12.49
C GLN A 273 28.85 0.73 -12.15
N THR A 274 28.90 0.37 -10.88
CA THR A 274 28.49 -0.97 -10.41
C THR A 274 26.97 -1.15 -10.53
N ALA A 275 26.18 -0.15 -10.13
CA ALA A 275 24.73 -0.17 -10.26
C ALA A 275 24.29 -0.34 -11.72
N ARG A 276 24.88 0.44 -12.64
CA ARG A 276 24.60 0.32 -14.08
C ARG A 276 25.02 -1.02 -14.64
N ARG A 277 26.17 -1.56 -14.23
CA ARG A 277 26.67 -2.88 -14.65
C ARG A 277 25.75 -4.01 -14.23
N LEU A 278 25.15 -3.90 -13.04
CA LEU A 278 24.17 -4.85 -12.52
C LEU A 278 22.77 -4.68 -13.14
N GLY A 279 22.57 -3.69 -14.03
CA GLY A 279 21.30 -3.45 -14.73
C GLY A 279 20.32 -2.55 -13.97
N LEU A 280 20.75 -1.93 -12.86
CA LEU A 280 19.94 -0.92 -12.20
C LEU A 280 19.90 0.36 -13.04
N GLN A 281 18.74 1.00 -13.04
CA GLN A 281 18.49 2.23 -13.77
C GLN A 281 18.24 3.36 -12.78
N PHE A 282 18.97 4.46 -12.95
CA PHE A 282 18.71 5.68 -12.21
C PHE A 282 17.33 6.22 -12.58
N GLY A 283 16.50 6.58 -11.61
CA GLY A 283 15.10 6.91 -11.86
C GLY A 283 14.46 7.82 -10.82
N ALA A 284 13.20 7.50 -10.48
CA ALA A 284 12.40 8.30 -9.56
C ALA A 284 13.10 8.50 -8.22
N MET A 285 12.83 9.61 -7.54
CA MET A 285 13.43 9.94 -6.24
C MET A 285 14.98 10.06 -6.26
N SER A 286 15.60 10.15 -7.44
CA SER A 286 17.06 10.23 -7.59
C SER A 286 17.80 9.03 -6.98
N ILE A 287 17.20 7.84 -7.07
CA ILE A 287 17.78 6.57 -6.62
C ILE A 287 17.84 5.56 -7.77
N PHE A 288 18.56 4.47 -7.58
CA PHE A 288 18.68 3.39 -8.57
C PHE A 288 17.57 2.37 -8.36
N HIS A 289 16.96 1.90 -9.45
CA HIS A 289 15.91 0.90 -9.43
C HIS A 289 16.26 -0.28 -10.32
N MET A 290 16.12 -1.49 -9.79
CA MET A 290 16.13 -2.71 -10.59
C MET A 290 14.75 -2.94 -11.17
N LYS A 291 14.62 -3.18 -12.49
CA LYS A 291 13.30 -3.38 -13.12
C LYS A 291 12.93 -4.84 -13.29
N ASN A 292 11.65 -5.18 -13.06
CA ASN A 292 11.14 -6.52 -13.37
C ASN A 292 10.83 -6.63 -14.87
N GLY A 293 11.51 -7.54 -15.58
CA GLY A 293 11.26 -7.81 -16.99
C GLY A 293 10.01 -8.67 -17.27
N LEU A 294 9.43 -9.30 -16.24
CA LEU A 294 8.37 -10.30 -16.36
C LEU A 294 6.95 -9.77 -16.07
N SER A 295 6.82 -8.64 -15.38
CA SER A 295 5.52 -8.08 -14.97
C SER A 295 5.26 -6.68 -15.57
N PRO A 296 4.15 -6.48 -16.29
CA PRO A 296 3.73 -5.14 -16.68
C PRO A 296 2.96 -4.46 -15.54
N GLY A 297 3.49 -3.33 -15.06
CA GLY A 297 2.93 -2.54 -13.93
C GLY A 297 3.79 -2.63 -12.66
N CYS A 298 3.99 -1.49 -11.98
CA CYS A 298 4.99 -1.23 -10.93
C CYS A 298 6.34 -1.92 -11.18
N LYS A 299 7.14 -1.24 -12.01
CA LYS A 299 8.30 -1.81 -12.71
C LYS A 299 9.52 -2.09 -11.84
N HIS A 300 9.54 -1.80 -10.54
CA HIS A 300 10.76 -1.89 -9.71
C HIS A 300 10.73 -3.14 -8.81
N LEU A 301 11.72 -4.03 -8.95
CA LEU A 301 11.93 -5.19 -8.07
C LEU A 301 12.45 -4.75 -6.70
N PHE A 302 13.47 -3.89 -6.70
CA PHE A 302 14.04 -3.28 -5.53
C PHE A 302 14.72 -1.96 -5.92
N SER A 303 15.02 -1.14 -4.91
CA SER A 303 15.69 0.16 -5.10
C SER A 303 16.94 0.24 -4.23
N MET A 304 17.92 1.02 -4.69
CA MET A 304 19.18 1.31 -4.01
C MET A 304 19.43 2.81 -3.98
#